data_AF-A0A3L6N5U8-F1
#
_entry.id   AF-A0A3L6N5U8-F1
#
_cell.length_a   1.000
_cell.length_b   1.000
_cell.length_c   1.000
_cell.angle_alpha   90.00
_cell.angle_beta   90.00
_cell.angle_gamma   90.00
#
_symmetry.space_group_name_H-M   'P 1'
#
loop_
_entity.id
_entity.type
_entity.pdbx_description
1 polymer ?
#
loop_
_entity_poly.entity_id
_entity_poly.type
_entity_poly.pdbx_seq_one_letter_code
_entity_poly.pdbx_strand_id
1 'polypeptide(L)'
;MAQHAVAGSARTNPRQSFADIARMSPTEGQNGGVRGPEVVSSPTPPLSSPGEDLFCTIDISGVGDDDSNKAQIGEVRQAIEAAVRTRKKDERWRCAAVVRGARNANIIKVICRDVAELHMVRQAVLETDIPGPVKINGANRSAVLDSNHNLLPGVAEVLGQENEVTIARMNWLSDKGNGKAYGSMVIYVTKESDARRLLEDKYFHLAGESARTSMFEPRAEVVQYYNC
;
A
#
# COMPACT_ATOMS: atom_id res chain seq x y z
N MET A 1 53.13 45.68 34.58
CA MET A 1 52.52 46.49 33.50
C MET A 1 52.57 45.64 32.25
N ALA A 2 51.47 45.05 31.77
CA ALA A 2 50.41 45.63 30.94
C ALA A 2 50.41 44.95 29.55
N GLN A 3 49.54 43.95 29.42
CA GLN A 3 48.59 43.61 28.33
C GLN A 3 48.85 43.83 26.81
N HIS A 4 48.43 42.79 26.07
CA HIS A 4 47.88 42.66 24.69
C HIS A 4 48.76 42.72 23.42
N ALA A 5 48.76 41.62 22.63
CA ALA A 5 47.98 41.48 21.39
C ALA A 5 48.16 40.09 20.72
N VAL A 6 47.08 39.54 20.15
CA VAL A 6 47.03 38.30 19.34
C VAL A 6 46.84 38.67 17.87
N ALA A 7 47.65 38.07 16.98
CA ALA A 7 47.42 37.83 15.54
C ALA A 7 48.45 36.75 15.14
N GLY A 8 48.21 35.69 14.38
CA GLY A 8 47.17 35.33 13.42
C GLY A 8 47.90 34.65 12.25
N SER A 9 47.96 33.31 12.23
CA SER A 9 48.39 32.57 11.04
C SER A 9 47.47 31.37 10.83
N ALA A 10 46.80 31.39 9.70
CA ALA A 10 45.78 30.44 9.28
C ALA A 10 46.39 29.05 9.05
N ARG A 11 45.83 28.05 9.73
CA ARG A 11 45.99 26.65 9.33
C ARG A 11 44.63 26.18 8.83
N THR A 12 44.45 26.26 7.51
CA THR A 12 43.29 25.70 6.83
C THR A 12 43.36 24.18 6.96
N ASN A 13 42.38 23.61 7.66
CA ASN A 13 42.16 22.16 7.67
C ASN A 13 41.15 21.87 6.55
N PRO A 14 41.50 21.12 5.49
CA PRO A 14 40.54 20.78 4.46
C PRO A 14 39.51 19.81 5.04
N ARG A 15 38.25 20.24 5.07
CA ARG A 15 37.12 19.36 5.37
C ARG A 15 37.04 18.30 4.27
N GLN A 16 37.10 17.03 4.68
CA GLN A 16 36.93 15.88 3.78
C GLN A 16 35.58 15.99 3.05
N SER A 17 35.62 15.82 1.72
CA SER A 17 34.44 15.84 0.87
C SER A 17 33.77 14.46 0.86
N PHE A 18 32.44 14.45 0.83
CA PHE A 18 31.60 13.24 0.84
C PHE A 18 31.92 12.26 -0.31
N ALA A 19 32.55 12.76 -1.39
CA ALA A 19 32.93 11.97 -2.56
C ALA A 19 34.14 11.03 -2.31
N ASP A 20 34.96 11.28 -1.28
CA ASP A 20 36.18 10.50 -1.00
C ASP A 20 35.88 9.19 -0.23
N ILE A 21 34.71 9.05 0.38
CA ILE A 21 34.31 7.85 1.14
C ILE A 21 33.83 6.73 0.19
N ALA A 22 33.31 7.07 -0.98
CA ALA A 22 32.67 6.11 -1.89
C ALA A 22 33.65 5.32 -2.79
N ARG A 23 34.98 5.53 -2.66
CA ARG A 23 35.98 4.91 -3.55
C ARG A 23 36.86 3.83 -2.91
N MET A 24 36.61 3.43 -1.68
CA MET A 24 37.37 2.33 -1.06
C MET A 24 36.76 0.97 -1.42
N SER A 25 37.34 0.31 -2.42
CA SER A 25 37.07 -1.10 -2.73
C SER A 25 37.65 -2.00 -1.62
N PRO A 26 36.94 -3.05 -1.14
CA PRO A 26 37.49 -3.96 -0.15
C PRO A 26 38.59 -4.81 -0.79
N THR A 27 39.81 -4.73 -0.26
CA THR A 27 40.91 -5.63 -0.64
C THR A 27 40.73 -6.96 0.08
N GLU A 28 40.67 -8.05 -0.69
CA GLU A 28 40.60 -9.43 -0.21
C GLU A 28 41.81 -9.82 0.66
N GLY A 29 41.54 -10.63 1.69
CA GLY A 29 42.54 -11.35 2.48
C GLY A 29 41.98 -12.70 2.92
N GLN A 30 42.63 -13.77 2.46
CA GLN A 30 42.20 -15.17 2.41
C GLN A 30 42.11 -15.88 3.77
N ASN A 31 41.15 -16.81 3.92
CA ASN A 31 41.35 -18.28 3.87
C ASN A 31 40.42 -19.06 4.84
N GLY A 32 39.74 -20.11 4.35
CA GLY A 32 39.20 -21.19 5.19
C GLY A 32 37.77 -21.67 4.94
N GLY A 33 37.59 -22.60 3.98
CA GLY A 33 36.87 -23.85 4.23
C GLY A 33 35.32 -23.93 4.17
N VAL A 34 34.86 -24.49 3.04
CA VAL A 34 33.78 -25.52 2.91
C VAL A 34 32.29 -25.09 2.91
N ARG A 35 31.61 -25.59 1.85
CA ARG A 35 30.16 -25.77 1.60
C ARG A 35 29.35 -24.54 1.22
N GLY A 36 29.13 -24.38 -0.09
CA GLY A 36 28.04 -23.56 -0.60
C GLY A 36 26.67 -24.19 -0.36
N PRO A 37 25.62 -23.38 -0.18
CA PRO A 37 24.24 -23.71 -0.53
C PRO A 37 23.81 -22.83 -1.72
N GLU A 38 23.53 -23.43 -2.86
CA GLU A 38 22.17 -23.67 -3.34
C GLU A 38 21.36 -22.40 -3.61
N VAL A 39 21.00 -22.27 -4.90
CA VAL A 39 20.02 -21.34 -5.44
C VAL A 39 18.69 -21.56 -4.70
N VAL A 40 18.31 -20.63 -3.83
CA VAL A 40 17.01 -20.65 -3.16
C VAL A 40 16.15 -19.49 -3.64
N SER A 41 15.23 -19.89 -4.52
CA SER A 41 13.82 -19.52 -4.56
C SER A 41 13.43 -18.05 -4.67
N SER A 42 12.79 -17.77 -5.81
CA SER A 42 11.77 -16.77 -6.04
C SER A 42 10.95 -16.44 -4.79
N PRO A 43 10.57 -15.17 -4.56
CA PRO A 43 9.72 -14.81 -3.43
C PRO A 43 8.37 -15.52 -3.58
N THR A 44 8.23 -16.61 -2.84
CA THR A 44 6.95 -17.29 -2.64
C THR A 44 6.15 -16.37 -1.71
N PRO A 45 4.87 -16.07 -2.01
CA PRO A 45 4.02 -15.35 -1.07
C PRO A 45 4.00 -16.11 0.27
N PRO A 46 3.95 -15.44 1.43
CA PRO A 46 3.96 -16.13 2.72
C PRO A 46 2.80 -17.13 2.76
N LEU A 47 3.15 -18.41 2.96
CA LEU A 47 2.20 -19.48 3.26
C LEU A 47 1.43 -19.09 4.54
N SER A 48 0.11 -18.95 4.43
CA SER A 48 -0.77 -18.68 5.56
C SER A 48 -0.73 -19.85 6.56
N SER A 49 -0.64 -19.52 7.85
CA SER A 49 -0.75 -20.47 8.97
C SER A 49 -2.22 -20.87 9.23
N PRO A 50 -2.48 -21.96 9.99
CA PRO A 50 -3.66 -22.79 9.87
C PRO A 50 -4.94 -22.13 10.39
N GLY A 51 -5.96 -22.17 9.54
CA GLY A 51 -7.20 -21.41 9.66
C GLY A 51 -7.33 -20.42 8.50
N GLU A 52 -7.06 -20.87 7.27
CA GLU A 52 -7.31 -20.03 6.09
C GLU A 52 -8.80 -19.79 5.97
N ASP A 53 -9.24 -18.67 6.51
CA ASP A 53 -10.50 -18.05 6.20
C ASP A 53 -10.67 -18.03 4.66
N LEU A 54 -11.52 -18.92 4.13
CA LEU A 54 -11.77 -19.13 2.70
C LEU A 54 -12.59 -17.96 2.12
N PHE A 55 -12.16 -16.73 2.36
CA PHE A 55 -12.81 -15.55 1.82
C PHE A 55 -11.82 -14.50 1.31
N CYS A 56 -12.24 -13.78 0.28
CA CYS A 56 -11.61 -12.56 -0.21
C CYS A 56 -12.39 -11.36 0.33
N THR A 57 -11.67 -10.34 0.80
CA THR A 57 -12.27 -9.08 1.28
C THR A 57 -12.01 -7.98 0.27
N ILE A 58 -13.06 -7.27 -0.10
CA ILE A 58 -13.05 -6.18 -1.07
C ILE A 58 -13.58 -4.94 -0.38
N ASP A 59 -12.82 -3.86 -0.42
CA ASP A 59 -13.24 -2.58 0.13
C ASP A 59 -13.83 -1.72 -1.01
N ILE A 60 -15.14 -1.51 -0.96
CA ILE A 60 -15.89 -0.68 -1.91
C ILE A 60 -16.09 0.75 -1.42
N SER A 61 -15.40 1.18 -0.35
CA SER A 61 -15.46 2.57 0.07
C SER A 61 -15.03 3.56 -1.03
N GLY A 62 -14.37 3.11 -2.10
CA GLY A 62 -14.07 3.92 -3.28
C GLY A 62 -15.24 4.20 -4.24
N VAL A 63 -16.41 3.57 -4.08
CA VAL A 63 -17.59 3.78 -4.94
C VAL A 63 -18.53 4.79 -4.27
N GLY A 64 -18.99 5.81 -5.01
CA GLY A 64 -19.76 6.95 -4.48
C GLY A 64 -20.97 6.58 -3.62
N ASP A 65 -21.29 7.44 -2.64
CA ASP A 65 -22.29 7.26 -1.56
C ASP A 65 -23.76 7.36 -2.03
N ASP A 66 -24.11 6.85 -3.21
CA ASP A 66 -25.52 6.75 -3.61
C ASP A 66 -26.21 5.56 -2.92
N ASP A 67 -27.53 5.65 -2.69
CA ASP A 67 -28.46 4.64 -2.12
C ASP A 67 -28.43 3.22 -2.78
N SER A 68 -27.51 3.07 -3.72
CA SER A 68 -27.05 1.92 -4.49
C SER A 68 -26.38 0.79 -3.70
N ASN A 69 -26.36 0.77 -2.36
CA ASN A 69 -25.63 -0.26 -1.60
C ASN A 69 -25.95 -1.72 -2.03
N LYS A 70 -27.22 -2.04 -2.31
CA LYS A 70 -27.58 -3.37 -2.86
C LYS A 70 -27.17 -3.54 -4.33
N ALA A 71 -27.18 -2.47 -5.11
CA ALA A 71 -26.74 -2.48 -6.51
C ALA A 71 -25.22 -2.70 -6.61
N GLN A 72 -24.42 -2.01 -5.78
CA GLN A 72 -22.96 -2.13 -5.73
C GLN A 72 -22.48 -3.55 -5.39
N ILE A 73 -23.09 -4.24 -4.42
CA ILE A 73 -22.72 -5.64 -4.11
C ILE A 73 -23.10 -6.60 -5.26
N GLY A 74 -24.18 -6.30 -5.98
CA GLY A 74 -24.59 -7.03 -7.17
C GLY A 74 -23.61 -6.83 -8.33
N GLU A 75 -23.18 -5.60 -8.56
CA GLU A 75 -22.18 -5.23 -9.57
C GLU A 75 -20.82 -5.86 -9.28
N VAL A 76 -20.34 -5.78 -8.04
CA VAL A 76 -19.10 -6.44 -7.61
C VAL A 76 -19.18 -7.95 -7.83
N ARG A 77 -20.31 -8.58 -7.49
CA ARG A 77 -20.52 -10.00 -7.78
C ARG A 77 -20.42 -10.27 -9.28
N GLN A 78 -21.12 -9.49 -10.12
CA GLN A 78 -21.12 -9.69 -11.57
C GLN A 78 -19.74 -9.50 -12.18
N ALA A 79 -18.98 -8.48 -11.77
CA ALA A 79 -17.62 -8.22 -12.24
C ALA A 79 -16.69 -9.40 -11.93
N ILE A 80 -16.72 -9.89 -10.69
CA ILE A 80 -15.89 -11.04 -10.28
C ILE A 80 -16.32 -12.31 -11.02
N GLU A 81 -17.62 -12.57 -11.14
CA GLU A 81 -18.12 -13.73 -11.88
C GLU A 81 -17.73 -13.68 -13.36
N ALA A 82 -17.82 -12.52 -14.00
CA ALA A 82 -17.37 -12.35 -15.38
C ALA A 82 -15.86 -12.63 -15.51
N ALA A 83 -15.04 -12.02 -14.67
CA ALA A 83 -13.59 -12.20 -14.69
C ALA A 83 -13.17 -13.67 -14.45
N VAL A 84 -13.78 -14.36 -13.48
CA VAL A 84 -13.48 -15.77 -13.21
C VAL A 84 -13.97 -16.69 -14.33
N ARG A 85 -15.16 -16.43 -14.91
CA ARG A 85 -15.67 -17.22 -16.06
C ARG A 85 -14.72 -17.17 -17.24
N THR A 86 -14.20 -15.98 -17.57
CA THR A 86 -13.21 -15.79 -18.63
C THR A 86 -11.94 -16.60 -18.38
N ARG A 87 -11.44 -16.61 -17.14
CA ARG A 87 -10.23 -17.38 -16.77
C ARG A 87 -10.44 -18.89 -16.79
N LYS A 88 -11.54 -19.35 -16.18
CA LYS A 88 -11.83 -20.79 -16.02
C LYS A 88 -12.38 -21.42 -17.31
N LYS A 89 -12.78 -20.60 -18.29
CA LYS A 89 -13.56 -21.02 -19.48
C LYS A 89 -14.84 -21.76 -19.07
N ASP A 90 -15.43 -21.30 -17.97
CA ASP A 90 -16.52 -21.98 -17.27
C ASP A 90 -17.70 -21.03 -17.03
N GLU A 91 -18.50 -20.78 -18.06
CA GLU A 91 -19.64 -19.83 -18.09
C GLU A 91 -20.66 -20.02 -16.95
N ARG A 92 -20.69 -21.20 -16.34
CA ARG A 92 -21.67 -21.60 -15.32
C ARG A 92 -21.11 -21.39 -13.91
N TRP A 93 -19.85 -20.98 -13.79
CA TRP A 93 -19.25 -20.61 -12.52
C TRP A 93 -19.97 -19.39 -11.91
N ARG A 94 -20.15 -19.45 -10.59
CA ARG A 94 -20.70 -18.37 -9.75
C ARG A 94 -19.99 -18.37 -8.41
N CYS A 95 -19.94 -17.19 -7.78
CA CYS A 95 -19.44 -17.05 -6.41
C CYS A 95 -20.27 -17.93 -5.46
N ALA A 96 -19.62 -18.58 -4.49
CA ALA A 96 -20.34 -19.39 -3.51
C ALA A 96 -21.23 -18.52 -2.60
N ALA A 97 -20.67 -17.43 -2.08
CA ALA A 97 -21.44 -16.37 -1.45
C ALA A 97 -20.72 -15.01 -1.55
N VAL A 98 -21.51 -13.94 -1.59
CA VAL A 98 -21.01 -12.56 -1.51
C VAL A 98 -21.85 -11.84 -0.47
N VAL A 99 -21.24 -11.38 0.61
CA VAL A 99 -21.91 -10.78 1.78
C VAL A 99 -21.25 -9.46 2.16
N ARG A 100 -22.01 -8.54 2.78
CA ARG A 100 -21.43 -7.34 3.38
C ARG A 100 -20.80 -7.65 4.74
N GLY A 101 -19.78 -6.90 5.10
CA GLY A 101 -19.14 -6.95 6.41
C GLY A 101 -20.12 -6.49 7.49
N ALA A 102 -20.17 -7.23 8.60
CA ALA A 102 -21.13 -6.97 9.68
C ALA A 102 -20.94 -5.60 10.36
N ARG A 103 -19.70 -5.08 10.37
CA ARG A 103 -19.32 -3.82 11.03
C ARG A 103 -19.12 -2.66 10.07
N ASN A 104 -18.81 -2.97 8.82
CA ASN A 104 -18.54 -1.99 7.79
C ASN A 104 -19.23 -2.44 6.51
N ALA A 105 -20.29 -1.72 6.14
CA ALA A 105 -21.06 -2.02 4.93
C ALA A 105 -20.23 -1.85 3.66
N ASN A 106 -19.16 -1.04 3.70
CA ASN A 106 -18.25 -0.83 2.58
C ASN A 106 -17.26 -1.99 2.39
N ILE A 107 -17.26 -2.96 3.30
CA ILE A 107 -16.48 -4.18 3.13
C ILE A 107 -17.39 -5.26 2.55
N ILE A 108 -17.01 -5.82 1.41
CA ILE A 108 -17.63 -7.01 0.83
C ILE A 108 -16.73 -8.22 1.09
N LYS A 109 -17.32 -9.32 1.55
CA LYS A 109 -16.66 -10.62 1.68
C LYS A 109 -17.18 -11.56 0.61
N VAL A 110 -16.28 -12.10 -0.20
CA VAL A 110 -16.55 -13.17 -1.15
C VAL A 110 -16.07 -14.48 -0.54
N ILE A 111 -17.02 -15.36 -0.21
CA ILE A 111 -16.73 -16.68 0.36
C ILE A 111 -16.45 -17.65 -0.79
N CYS A 112 -15.36 -18.40 -0.67
CA CYS A 112 -14.84 -19.34 -1.65
C CYS A 112 -15.01 -20.78 -1.14
N ARG A 113 -15.17 -21.74 -2.06
CA ARG A 113 -15.35 -23.16 -1.71
C ARG A 113 -14.06 -23.83 -1.25
N ASP A 114 -12.93 -23.42 -1.83
CA ASP A 114 -11.61 -23.97 -1.56
C ASP A 114 -10.51 -22.93 -1.82
N VAL A 115 -9.27 -23.28 -1.47
CA VAL A 115 -8.09 -22.40 -1.58
C VAL A 115 -7.78 -22.05 -3.05
N ALA A 116 -8.07 -22.92 -4.00
CA ALA A 116 -7.84 -22.66 -5.43
C ALA A 116 -8.84 -21.62 -5.95
N GLU A 117 -10.11 -21.73 -5.55
CA GLU A 117 -11.15 -20.74 -5.82
C GLU A 117 -10.80 -19.40 -5.18
N LEU A 118 -10.31 -19.39 -3.94
CA LEU A 118 -9.85 -18.18 -3.28
C LEU A 118 -8.73 -17.48 -4.06
N HIS A 119 -7.73 -18.21 -4.54
CA HIS A 119 -6.67 -17.64 -5.38
C HIS A 119 -7.21 -17.06 -6.68
N MET A 120 -8.10 -17.78 -7.37
CA MET A 120 -8.72 -17.28 -8.60
C MET A 120 -9.56 -16.02 -8.36
N VAL A 121 -10.35 -15.99 -7.29
CA VAL A 121 -11.17 -14.82 -6.93
C VAL A 121 -10.29 -13.64 -6.58
N ARG A 122 -9.21 -13.82 -5.81
CA ARG A 122 -8.24 -12.74 -5.51
C ARG A 122 -7.64 -12.17 -6.80
N GLN A 123 -7.22 -13.04 -7.71
CA GLN A 123 -6.65 -12.62 -8.99
C GLN A 123 -7.71 -11.93 -9.88
N ALA A 124 -8.95 -12.41 -9.86
CA ALA A 124 -10.05 -11.75 -10.57
C ALA A 124 -10.36 -10.37 -10.00
N VAL A 125 -10.37 -10.21 -8.67
CA VAL A 125 -10.58 -8.90 -8.02
C VAL A 125 -9.47 -7.91 -8.38
N LEU A 126 -8.22 -8.38 -8.50
CA LEU A 126 -7.12 -7.53 -8.96
C LEU A 126 -7.32 -7.07 -10.40
N GLU A 127 -7.74 -7.97 -11.30
CA GLU A 127 -7.94 -7.66 -12.73
C GLU A 127 -9.27 -6.97 -13.07
N THR A 128 -10.26 -7.01 -12.18
CA THR A 128 -11.45 -6.19 -12.33
C THR A 128 -11.07 -4.73 -12.11
N ASP A 129 -11.68 -3.81 -12.87
CA ASP A 129 -11.51 -2.34 -12.74
C ASP A 129 -12.10 -1.78 -11.42
N ILE A 130 -12.12 -2.61 -10.37
CA ILE A 130 -12.39 -2.22 -9.00
C ILE A 130 -11.13 -1.48 -8.53
N PRO A 131 -11.24 -0.22 -8.10
CA PRO A 131 -10.07 0.60 -7.80
C PRO A 131 -9.21 -0.04 -6.71
N GLY A 132 -7.98 -0.42 -7.07
CA GLY A 132 -7.04 -1.07 -6.17
C GLY A 132 -6.53 -0.11 -5.09
N PRO A 133 -6.63 -0.45 -3.79
CA PRO A 133 -6.16 0.43 -2.73
C PRO A 133 -4.63 0.42 -2.65
N VAL A 134 -4.02 1.59 -2.79
CA VAL A 134 -2.59 1.79 -2.64
C VAL A 134 -2.33 2.50 -1.31
N LYS A 135 -1.55 1.86 -0.44
CA LYS A 135 -1.17 2.46 0.84
C LYS A 135 0.07 3.32 0.66
N ILE A 136 -0.01 4.57 1.08
CA ILE A 136 1.06 5.56 1.06
C ILE A 136 1.60 5.70 2.49
N ASN A 137 2.89 5.50 2.69
CA ASN A 137 3.56 5.57 3.99
C ASN A 137 4.54 6.74 4.01
N GLY A 138 4.49 7.54 5.08
CA GLY A 138 5.31 8.75 5.20
C GLY A 138 4.73 9.92 4.40
N ALA A 139 3.41 9.97 4.23
CA ALA A 139 2.75 11.13 3.65
C ALA A 139 2.86 12.32 4.62
N ASN A 140 3.30 13.47 4.12
CA ASN A 140 3.32 14.72 4.86
C ASN A 140 1.88 15.13 5.20
N ARG A 141 1.61 15.27 6.49
CA ARG A 141 0.29 15.59 7.03
C ARG A 141 -0.23 16.93 6.51
N SER A 142 0.59 17.97 6.46
CA SER A 142 0.13 19.30 6.04
C SER A 142 -0.15 19.40 4.55
N ALA A 143 0.36 18.46 3.75
CA ALA A 143 0.03 18.34 2.33
C ALA A 143 -1.32 17.64 2.09
N VAL A 144 -1.86 16.95 3.11
CA VAL A 144 -3.05 16.10 2.97
C VAL A 144 -4.22 16.57 3.82
N LEU A 145 -3.95 17.07 5.03
CA LEU A 145 -4.94 17.40 6.05
C LEU A 145 -4.89 18.88 6.45
N ASP A 146 -6.05 19.44 6.77
CA ASP A 146 -6.19 20.75 7.40
C ASP A 146 -5.92 20.71 8.92
N SER A 147 -6.02 21.88 9.56
CA SER A 147 -5.88 22.04 11.02
C SER A 147 -6.93 21.26 11.82
N ASN A 148 -8.10 21.02 11.25
CA ASN A 148 -9.20 20.24 11.84
C ASN A 148 -9.08 18.73 11.55
N HIS A 149 -8.00 18.32 10.88
CA HIS A 149 -7.70 16.94 10.51
C HIS A 149 -8.65 16.35 9.46
N ASN A 150 -9.27 17.20 8.66
CA ASN A 150 -10.03 16.82 7.47
C ASN A 150 -9.11 16.84 6.25
N LEU A 151 -9.47 16.10 5.20
CA LEU A 151 -8.76 16.18 3.93
C LEU A 151 -8.87 17.59 3.37
N LEU A 152 -7.77 18.11 2.83
CA LEU A 152 -7.77 19.42 2.17
C LEU A 152 -8.72 19.40 0.95
N PRO A 153 -9.51 20.47 0.72
CA PRO A 153 -10.32 20.56 -0.48
C PRO A 153 -9.46 20.47 -1.75
N GLY A 154 -9.85 19.64 -2.72
CA GLY A 154 -9.12 19.50 -3.99
C GLY A 154 -7.85 18.63 -3.92
N VAL A 155 -7.56 18.02 -2.76
CA VAL A 155 -6.29 17.29 -2.57
C VAL A 155 -6.17 16.04 -3.43
N ALA A 156 -7.29 15.37 -3.72
CA ALA A 156 -7.29 14.19 -4.58
C ALA A 156 -6.90 14.56 -6.03
N GLU A 157 -7.38 15.71 -6.51
CA GLU A 157 -7.08 16.24 -7.84
C GLU A 157 -5.63 16.69 -7.95
N VAL A 158 -5.12 17.43 -6.95
CA VAL A 158 -3.73 17.90 -6.92
C VAL A 158 -2.75 16.73 -6.89
N LEU A 159 -2.96 15.78 -5.97
CA LEU A 159 -2.08 14.60 -5.86
C LEU A 159 -2.23 13.67 -7.06
N GLY A 160 -3.44 13.55 -7.60
CA GLY A 160 -3.69 12.79 -8.83
C GLY A 160 -2.93 13.38 -10.01
N GLN A 161 -2.96 14.70 -10.18
CA GLN A 161 -2.21 15.39 -11.23
C GLN A 161 -0.70 15.21 -11.07
N GLU A 162 -0.16 15.34 -9.85
CA GLU A 162 1.27 15.19 -9.57
C GLU A 162 1.81 13.78 -9.89
N ASN A 163 0.93 12.76 -9.80
CA ASN A 163 1.29 11.36 -10.04
C ASN A 163 0.76 10.81 -11.38
N GLU A 164 0.09 11.63 -12.18
CA GLU A 164 -0.58 11.22 -13.42
C GLU A 164 -1.57 10.05 -13.21
N VAL A 165 -2.35 10.11 -12.13
CA VAL A 165 -3.38 9.11 -11.80
C VAL A 165 -4.70 9.78 -11.47
N THR A 166 -5.81 9.09 -11.72
CA THR A 166 -7.13 9.55 -11.25
C THR A 166 -7.41 8.91 -9.90
N ILE A 167 -7.44 9.73 -8.84
CA ILE A 167 -7.78 9.30 -7.48
C ILE A 167 -9.30 9.40 -7.31
N ALA A 168 -9.96 8.26 -7.12
CA ALA A 168 -11.40 8.18 -6.85
C ALA A 168 -11.73 8.61 -5.41
N ARG A 169 -10.91 8.16 -4.44
CA ARG A 169 -11.06 8.49 -3.02
C ARG A 169 -9.71 8.34 -2.32
N MET A 170 -9.57 8.99 -1.17
CA MET A 170 -8.43 8.80 -0.27
C MET A 170 -8.86 8.89 1.18
N ASN A 171 -8.14 8.21 2.07
CA ASN A 171 -8.40 8.21 3.50
C ASN A 171 -7.09 8.25 4.29
N TRP A 172 -7.05 9.04 5.36
CA TRP A 172 -5.93 9.04 6.30
C TRP A 172 -6.06 7.87 7.29
N LEU A 173 -4.99 7.09 7.47
CA LEU A 173 -4.99 5.87 8.29
C LEU A 173 -4.34 6.06 9.66
N SER A 174 -3.38 6.97 9.77
CA SER A 174 -2.66 7.20 11.03
C SER A 174 -3.50 7.97 12.04
N ASP A 175 -3.19 7.79 13.32
CA ASP A 175 -3.82 8.61 14.36
C ASP A 175 -3.56 10.10 14.09
N LYS A 176 -4.65 10.87 14.04
CA LYS A 176 -4.65 12.31 13.80
C LYS A 176 -4.25 13.06 15.08
N GLY A 177 -4.41 12.51 16.28
CA GLY A 177 -4.12 13.21 17.54
C GLY A 177 -2.64 13.25 17.95
N ASN A 178 -1.78 12.40 17.39
CA ASN A 178 -0.41 12.19 17.87
C ASN A 178 0.61 13.30 17.55
N GLY A 179 0.21 14.37 16.85
CA GLY A 179 1.08 15.50 16.49
C GLY A 179 2.21 15.18 15.50
N LYS A 180 2.27 13.98 14.93
CA LYS A 180 3.31 13.61 13.96
C LYS A 180 3.10 14.36 12.63
N ALA A 181 4.20 14.85 12.07
CA ALA A 181 4.22 15.50 10.76
C ALA A 181 3.97 14.53 9.60
N TYR A 182 4.26 13.24 9.80
CA TYR A 182 4.13 12.20 8.78
C TYR A 182 3.22 11.07 9.25
N GLY A 183 2.50 10.47 8.30
CA GLY A 183 1.65 9.31 8.57
C GLY A 183 1.41 8.44 7.34
N SER A 184 0.49 7.51 7.50
CA SER A 184 0.01 6.65 6.41
C SER A 184 -1.39 7.07 5.97
N MET A 185 -1.63 6.96 4.68
CA MET A 185 -2.93 7.12 4.05
C MET A 185 -3.14 6.00 3.02
N VAL A 186 -4.36 5.85 2.54
CA VAL A 186 -4.72 4.99 1.41
C VAL A 186 -5.34 5.85 0.32
N ILE A 187 -5.01 5.55 -0.93
CA ILE A 187 -5.67 6.10 -2.11
C ILE A 187 -6.32 4.96 -2.90
N TYR A 188 -7.42 5.28 -3.57
CA TYR A 188 -8.11 4.39 -4.50
C TYR A 188 -8.00 5.04 -5.86
N VAL A 189 -7.26 4.42 -6.78
CA VAL A 189 -7.08 4.91 -8.15
C VAL A 189 -8.05 4.21 -9.09
N THR A 190 -8.58 4.92 -10.08
CA THR A 190 -9.65 4.36 -10.94
C THR A 190 -9.16 3.29 -11.91
N LYS A 191 -7.86 3.22 -12.20
CA LYS A 191 -7.28 2.26 -13.15
C LYS A 191 -6.34 1.30 -12.44
N GLU A 192 -6.48 0.00 -12.71
CA GLU A 192 -5.57 -1.02 -12.16
C GLU A 192 -4.12 -0.80 -12.61
N SER A 193 -3.91 -0.40 -13.87
CA SER A 193 -2.57 -0.11 -14.41
C SER A 193 -1.83 0.95 -13.59
N ASP A 194 -2.57 1.96 -13.12
CA ASP A 194 -2.01 3.05 -12.34
C ASP A 194 -1.66 2.55 -10.93
N ALA A 195 -2.52 1.73 -10.32
CA ALA A 195 -2.23 1.11 -9.02
C ALA A 195 -0.98 0.24 -9.09
N ARG A 196 -0.87 -0.59 -10.15
CA ARG A 196 0.28 -1.46 -10.37
C ARG A 196 1.56 -0.66 -10.55
N ARG A 197 1.54 0.38 -11.40
CA ARG A 197 2.69 1.28 -11.60
C ARG A 197 3.14 1.90 -10.28
N LEU A 198 2.22 2.45 -9.49
CA LEU A 198 2.55 3.04 -8.19
C LEU A 198 3.21 2.04 -7.23
N LEU A 199 2.78 0.77 -7.25
CA LEU A 199 3.36 -0.29 -6.41
C LEU A 199 4.74 -0.75 -6.92
N GLU A 200 4.95 -0.78 -8.24
CA GLU A 200 6.22 -1.14 -8.87
C GLU A 200 7.29 -0.04 -8.67
N ASP A 201 6.90 1.22 -8.84
CA ASP A 201 7.75 2.40 -8.65
C ASP A 201 8.14 2.58 -7.17
N LYS A 202 7.30 2.12 -6.24
CA LYS A 202 7.50 2.15 -4.78
C LYS A 202 7.44 3.54 -4.15
N TYR A 203 7.09 4.58 -4.90
CA TYR A 203 6.94 5.94 -4.41
C TYR A 203 5.68 6.62 -4.94
N PHE A 204 5.27 7.68 -4.24
CA PHE A 204 4.14 8.55 -4.56
C PHE A 204 4.55 9.98 -4.25
N HIS A 205 4.37 10.89 -5.21
CA HIS A 205 4.69 12.31 -5.06
C HIS A 205 3.61 13.03 -4.27
N LEU A 206 4.02 13.92 -3.38
CA LEU A 206 3.10 14.72 -2.58
C LEU A 206 3.71 16.08 -2.24
N ALA A 207 3.22 17.14 -2.88
CA ALA A 207 3.63 18.51 -2.64
C ALA A 207 5.16 18.71 -2.75
N GLY A 208 5.80 18.07 -3.74
CA GLY A 208 7.25 18.12 -3.93
C GLY A 208 8.08 17.19 -3.03
N GLU A 209 7.45 16.46 -2.11
CA GLU A 209 8.04 15.35 -1.38
C GLU A 209 7.68 14.00 -2.02
N SER A 210 8.17 12.89 -1.45
CA SER A 210 7.80 11.55 -1.88
C SER A 210 7.57 10.62 -0.69
N ALA A 211 6.51 9.83 -0.76
CA ALA A 211 6.16 8.80 0.22
C ALA A 211 6.26 7.41 -0.41
N ARG A 212 6.43 6.39 0.44
CA ARG A 212 6.58 5.01 0.00
C ARG A 212 5.22 4.36 -0.24
N THR A 213 5.03 3.76 -1.41
CA THR A 213 3.83 2.96 -1.71
C THR A 213 3.99 1.53 -1.21
N SER A 214 2.87 0.89 -0.91
CA SER A 214 2.77 -0.52 -0.52
C SER A 214 1.37 -1.02 -0.78
N MET A 215 1.21 -2.35 -0.90
CA MET A 215 -0.10 -2.96 -0.99
C MET A 215 -0.91 -2.62 0.26
N PHE A 216 -2.15 -2.17 0.08
CA PHE A 216 -3.04 -1.98 1.22
C PHE A 216 -3.62 -3.33 1.63
N GLU A 217 -3.20 -3.81 2.79
CA GLU A 217 -3.79 -4.98 3.42
C GLU A 217 -4.88 -4.48 4.40
N PRO A 218 -6.16 -4.75 4.15
CA PRO A 218 -7.19 -4.53 5.15
C PRO A 218 -6.81 -5.34 6.38
N ARG A 219 -6.57 -4.67 7.51
CA ARG A 219 -6.29 -5.38 8.76
C ARG A 219 -7.52 -6.23 9.09
N ALA A 220 -7.33 -7.55 9.18
CA ALA A 220 -8.29 -8.40 9.86
C ALA A 220 -8.42 -7.87 11.30
N GLU A 221 -9.61 -7.43 11.70
CA GLU A 221 -9.85 -7.08 13.10
C GLU A 221 -9.55 -8.31 13.96
N VAL A 222 -8.74 -8.14 15.00
CA VAL A 222 -8.57 -9.15 16.03
C VAL A 222 -9.93 -9.29 16.72
N VAL A 223 -10.69 -10.32 16.35
CA VAL A 223 -11.91 -10.71 17.07
C VAL A 223 -11.47 -11.23 18.43
N GLN A 224 -11.50 -10.37 19.45
CA GLN A 224 -11.45 -10.85 20.83
C GLN A 224 -12.75 -11.61 21.09
N TYR A 225 -12.68 -12.94 20.98
CA TYR A 225 -13.69 -13.83 21.50
C TYR A 225 -13.68 -13.71 23.02
N TYR A 226 -14.73 -13.12 23.58
CA TYR A 226 -15.05 -13.32 24.98
C TYR A 226 -15.65 -14.73 25.09
N ASN A 227 -14.95 -15.64 25.77
CA ASN A 227 -15.52 -16.92 26.16
C ASN A 227 -16.66 -16.64 27.15
N CYS A 228 -17.88 -17.02 26.78
CA CYS A 228 -19.01 -17.16 27.70
C CYS A 228 -19.04 -18.59 28.25
#